data_AF-A0A2S9FKY9-F1
#
_entry.id   AF-A0A2S9FKY9-F1
#
_cell.length_a   1.000
_cell.length_b   1.000
_cell.length_c   1.000
_cell.angle_alpha   90.00
_cell.angle_beta   90.00
_cell.angle_gamma   90.00
#
_symmetry.space_group_name_H-M   'P 1'
#
loop_
_entity.id
_entity.type
_entity.pdbx_description
1 polymer ?
#
loop_
_entity_poly.entity_id
_entity_poly.type
_entity_poly.pdbx_seq_one_letter_code
_entity_poly.pdbx_strand_id
1 'polypeptide(L)'
;MAAGDIMPSELPVPQHLSTDFDGLRAEFDFAADDAVVAKCLVLWASLVGAISLEVFGQYGADTFTDPALVFDTQVAVLVDMLGHRAR
;
A
#
# COMPACT_ATOMS: atom_id res chain seq x y z
N MET A 1 -6.77 -19.35 -8.37
CA MET A 1 -6.25 -18.03 -7.93
C MET A 1 -6.69 -17.02 -8.96
N ALA A 2 -7.52 -16.07 -8.56
CA ALA A 2 -7.88 -14.94 -9.41
C ALA A 2 -6.70 -13.96 -9.42
N ALA A 3 -6.56 -13.16 -10.49
CA ALA A 3 -5.60 -12.07 -10.52
C ALA A 3 -6.03 -11.02 -9.47
N GLY A 4 -5.44 -11.06 -8.28
CA GLY A 4 -5.83 -10.22 -7.15
C GLY A 4 -5.70 -10.87 -5.77
N ASP A 5 -5.42 -12.17 -5.67
CA ASP A 5 -5.22 -12.83 -4.36
C ASP A 5 -3.98 -12.25 -3.65
N ILE A 6 -4.20 -11.55 -2.53
CA ILE A 6 -3.14 -11.08 -1.64
C ILE A 6 -2.85 -12.17 -0.60
N MET A 7 -1.60 -12.61 -0.54
CA MET A 7 -1.20 -13.71 0.35
C MET A 7 -1.17 -13.28 1.82
N PRO A 8 -1.60 -14.16 2.74
CA PRO A 8 -1.44 -13.94 4.17
C PRO A 8 0.01 -13.70 4.55
N SER A 9 0.26 -12.83 5.54
CA SER A 9 1.61 -12.47 5.98
C SER A 9 1.69 -12.47 7.51
N GLU A 10 2.74 -13.05 8.08
CA GLU A 10 2.96 -13.11 9.53
C GLU A 10 3.52 -11.77 10.06
N LEU A 11 2.75 -10.69 9.92
CA LEU A 11 3.09 -9.42 10.57
C LEU A 11 2.33 -9.35 11.91
N PRO A 12 3.01 -9.35 13.07
CA PRO A 12 2.32 -9.25 14.35
C PRO A 12 1.70 -7.85 14.50
N VAL A 13 0.37 -7.78 14.42
CA VAL A 13 -0.42 -6.56 14.59
C VAL A 13 -0.90 -6.44 16.05
N PRO A 14 -0.76 -5.28 16.72
CA PRO A 14 -1.29 -5.07 18.06
C PRO A 14 -2.80 -5.34 18.11
N GLN A 15 -3.27 -6.00 19.18
CA GLN A 15 -4.67 -6.45 19.29
C GLN A 15 -5.71 -5.34 19.08
N HIS A 16 -5.46 -4.14 19.60
CA HIS A 16 -6.37 -3.00 19.40
C HIS A 16 -6.51 -2.64 17.90
N LEU A 17 -5.40 -2.65 17.17
CA LEU A 17 -5.40 -2.33 15.74
C LEU A 17 -6.02 -3.46 14.91
N SER A 18 -5.87 -4.71 15.33
CA SER A 18 -6.57 -5.86 14.75
C SER A 18 -8.10 -5.70 14.84
N THR A 19 -8.62 -5.27 16.00
CA THR A 19 -10.04 -4.94 16.16
C THR A 19 -10.49 -3.80 15.24
N ASP A 20 -9.67 -2.76 15.07
CA ASP A 20 -9.99 -1.67 14.14
C ASP A 20 -10.02 -2.17 12.68
N PHE A 21 -9.14 -3.11 12.32
CA PHE A 21 -9.11 -3.73 11.00
C PHE A 21 -10.35 -4.58 10.72
N ASP A 22 -10.95 -5.22 11.73
CA ASP A 22 -12.23 -5.93 11.56
C ASP A 22 -13.35 -4.99 11.12
N GLY A 23 -13.39 -3.75 11.66
CA GLY A 23 -14.32 -2.71 11.22
C GLY A 23 -14.14 -2.34 9.75
N LEU A 24 -12.89 -2.13 9.32
CA LEU A 24 -12.57 -1.83 7.93
C LEU A 24 -12.95 -2.99 6.99
N ARG A 25 -12.64 -4.24 7.35
CA ARG A 25 -13.02 -5.41 6.54
C ARG A 25 -14.53 -5.51 6.36
N ALA A 26 -15.30 -5.28 7.42
CA ALA A 26 -16.75 -5.32 7.38
C ALA A 26 -17.33 -4.20 6.51
N GLU A 27 -16.75 -3.00 6.57
CA GLU A 27 -17.19 -1.85 5.76
C GLU A 27 -16.99 -2.09 4.26
N PHE A 28 -15.86 -2.69 3.88
CA PHE A 28 -15.48 -2.88 2.48
C PHE A 28 -15.76 -4.28 1.92
N ASP A 29 -16.39 -5.17 2.70
CA ASP A 29 -16.58 -6.60 2.38
C ASP A 29 -15.27 -7.27 1.91
N PHE A 30 -14.19 -6.98 2.64
CA PHE A 30 -12.83 -7.32 2.24
C PHE A 30 -12.27 -8.50 3.05
N ALA A 31 -12.23 -9.67 2.42
CA ALA A 31 -11.71 -10.91 3.03
C ALA A 31 -10.16 -10.94 2.98
N ALA A 32 -9.52 -10.36 3.99
CA ALA A 32 -8.07 -10.24 4.10
C ALA A 32 -7.59 -10.45 5.55
N ASP A 33 -6.33 -10.84 5.76
CA ASP A 33 -5.74 -10.89 7.11
C ASP A 33 -5.24 -9.52 7.60
N ASP A 34 -4.73 -9.45 8.83
CA ASP A 34 -4.25 -8.18 9.42
C ASP A 34 -3.08 -7.58 8.66
N ALA A 35 -2.18 -8.43 8.16
CA ALA A 35 -1.02 -7.97 7.43
C ALA A 35 -1.40 -7.39 6.07
N VAL A 36 -2.38 -7.96 5.39
CA VAL A 36 -2.91 -7.43 4.13
C VAL A 36 -3.59 -6.07 4.36
N VAL A 37 -4.40 -5.92 5.40
CA VAL A 37 -5.01 -4.61 5.72
C VAL A 37 -3.93 -3.57 6.04
N ALA A 38 -2.91 -3.92 6.83
CA ALA A 38 -1.78 -3.05 7.11
C ALA A 38 -1.03 -2.64 5.83
N LYS A 39 -0.80 -3.59 4.92
CA LYS A 39 -0.18 -3.33 3.61
C LYS A 39 -1.03 -2.39 2.74
N CYS A 40 -2.36 -2.54 2.74
CA CYS A 40 -3.26 -1.62 2.05
C CYS A 40 -3.16 -0.19 2.61
N LEU A 41 -3.04 -0.03 3.93
CA LEU A 41 -2.83 1.28 4.54
C LEU A 41 -1.48 1.90 4.16
N VAL A 42 -0.41 1.10 4.06
CA VAL A 42 0.89 1.56 3.55
C VAL A 42 0.79 2.00 2.09
N LEU A 43 0.12 1.22 1.23
CA LEU A 43 -0.16 1.60 -0.16
C LEU A 43 -0.86 2.96 -0.21
N TRP A 44 -1.96 3.12 0.53
CA TRP A 44 -2.74 4.36 0.56
C TRP A 44 -1.91 5.56 1.02
N ALA A 45 -1.21 5.43 2.14
CA ALA A 45 -0.35 6.48 2.67
C ALA A 45 0.78 6.86 1.69
N SER A 46 1.36 5.88 1.00
CA SER A 46 2.42 6.11 0.02
C SER A 46 1.91 6.83 -1.22
N LEU A 47 0.74 6.46 -1.75
CA LEU A 47 0.11 7.13 -2.88
C LEU A 47 -0.20 8.59 -2.57
N VAL A 48 -0.89 8.83 -1.45
CA VAL A 48 -1.24 10.18 -1.00
C VAL A 48 0.02 11.01 -0.72
N GLY A 49 1.03 10.41 -0.07
CA GLY A 49 2.31 11.04 0.22
C GLY A 49 3.09 11.41 -1.04
N ALA A 50 3.23 10.50 -1.99
CA ALA A 50 3.94 10.74 -3.25
C ALA A 50 3.31 11.88 -4.06
N ILE A 51 1.98 11.86 -4.20
CA ILE A 51 1.23 12.91 -4.90
C ILE A 51 1.38 14.25 -4.17
N SER A 52 1.30 14.25 -2.84
CA SER A 52 1.46 15.48 -2.05
C SER A 52 2.86 16.08 -2.21
N LEU A 53 3.90 15.24 -2.18
CA LEU A 53 5.28 15.68 -2.35
C LEU A 53 5.52 16.30 -3.74
N GLU A 54 4.87 15.77 -4.77
CA GLU A 54 4.93 16.30 -6.13
C GLU A 54 4.13 17.61 -6.27
N VAL A 55 2.84 17.56 -5.96
CA VAL A 55 1.90 18.68 -6.18
C VAL A 55 2.27 19.91 -5.37
N PHE A 56 2.76 19.73 -4.15
CA PHE A 56 3.20 20.84 -3.31
C PHE A 56 4.68 21.22 -3.53
N GLY A 57 5.34 20.64 -4.54
CA GLY A 57 6.71 20.97 -4.92
C GLY A 57 7.75 20.59 -3.86
N GLN A 58 7.42 19.66 -2.95
CA GLN A 58 8.30 19.25 -1.86
C GLN A 58 9.45 18.36 -2.34
N TYR A 59 9.32 17.71 -3.51
CA TYR A 59 10.47 17.07 -4.15
C TYR A 59 11.52 18.09 -4.61
N GLY A 60 11.14 19.34 -4.89
CA GLY A 60 12.02 20.34 -5.51
C GLY A 60 12.09 20.23 -7.03
N ALA A 61 12.26 21.38 -7.71
CA ALA A 61 12.12 21.48 -9.17
C ALA A 61 13.17 20.71 -9.98
N ASP A 62 14.39 20.55 -9.43
CA ASP A 62 15.53 19.95 -10.14
C ASP A 62 15.92 18.56 -9.59
N THR A 63 15.14 18.01 -8.67
CA THR A 63 15.47 16.74 -8.00
C THR A 63 15.29 15.54 -8.91
N PHE A 64 14.19 15.52 -9.68
CA PHE A 64 13.86 14.45 -10.61
C PHE A 64 13.58 15.05 -11.98
N THR A 65 14.21 14.51 -13.02
CA THR A 65 13.99 14.94 -14.41
C THR A 65 12.60 14.57 -14.92
N ASP A 66 11.98 13.53 -14.34
CA ASP A 66 10.63 13.06 -14.65
C ASP A 66 9.95 12.52 -13.38
N PRO A 67 9.16 13.36 -12.67
CA PRO A 67 8.42 12.94 -11.48
C PRO A 67 7.40 11.81 -11.74
N ALA A 68 6.85 11.71 -12.95
CA ALA A 68 5.89 10.67 -13.27
C ALA A 68 6.55 9.28 -13.26
N LEU A 69 7.79 9.17 -13.76
CA LEU A 69 8.55 7.91 -13.67
C LEU A 69 8.87 7.51 -12.23
N VAL A 70 9.04 8.48 -11.32
CA VAL A 70 9.20 8.19 -9.89
C VAL A 70 7.92 7.58 -9.33
N PHE A 71 6.76 8.18 -9.62
CA PHE A 71 5.46 7.67 -9.19
C PHE A 71 5.19 6.26 -9.75
N ASP A 72 5.40 6.03 -11.04
CA ASP A 72 5.23 4.71 -11.67
C ASP A 72 6.13 3.64 -11.00
N THR A 73 7.38 4.01 -10.71
CA THR A 73 8.32 3.12 -10.00
C THR A 73 7.83 2.80 -8.58
N GLN A 74 7.33 3.79 -7.85
CA GLN A 74 6.76 3.59 -6.51
C GLN A 74 5.53 2.68 -6.54
N VAL A 75 4.62 2.88 -7.51
CA VAL A 75 3.45 2.02 -7.69
C VAL A 75 3.87 0.58 -7.97
N ALA A 76 4.87 0.35 -8.83
CA ALA A 76 5.37 -0.99 -9.11
C ALA A 76 5.93 -1.68 -7.85
N VAL A 77 6.69 -0.96 -7.01
CA VAL A 77 7.20 -1.48 -5.73
C VAL A 77 6.06 -1.81 -4.77
N LEU A 78 5.05 -0.95 -4.67
CA LEU A 78 3.90 -1.17 -3.79
C LEU A 78 3.05 -2.37 -4.24
N VAL A 79 2.92 -2.57 -5.55
CA VAL A 79 2.24 -3.74 -6.12
C VAL A 79 3.02 -5.03 -5.81
N ASP A 80 4.35 -5.01 -5.93
CA ASP A 80 5.20 -6.16 -5.56
C ASP A 80 5.15 -6.45 -4.05
N MET A 81 5.05 -5.42 -3.21
CA MET A 81 4.86 -5.58 -1.76
C MET A 81 3.55 -6.33 -1.42
N LEU A 82 2.50 -6.09 -2.22
CA LEU A 82 1.20 -6.75 -2.07
C LEU A 82 1.21 -8.14 -2.71
N GLY A 83 1.88 -8.30 -3.85
CA GLY A 83 1.90 -9.55 -4.60
C GLY A 83 3.22 -10.33 -4.42
N HIS A 84 3.18 -11.48 -3.76
CA HIS A 84 4.25 -12.48 -3.92
C HIS A 84 3.76 -13.64 -4.79
N ARG A 85 4.40 -13.84 -5.94
CA ARG A 85 4.34 -15.12 -6.66
C ARG A 85 5.14 -16.14 -5.85
N ALA A 86 4.54 -17.29 -5.56
CA ALA A 86 5.28 -18.48 -5.15
C ALA A 86 6.44 -18.69 -6.14
N ARG A 87 7.67 -18.67 -5.64
CA ARG A 87 8.83 -19.21 -6.37
C ARG A 87 8.90 -20.71 -6.11
#